data_AF-A0A520LES9-F1
#
_entry.id   AF-A0A520LES9-F1
#
_cell.length_a   1.000
_cell.length_b   1.000
_cell.length_c   1.000
_cell.angle_alpha   90.00
_cell.angle_beta   90.00
_cell.angle_gamma   90.00
#
_symmetry.space_group_name_H-M   'P 1'
#
loop_
_entity.id
_entity.type
_entity.pdbx_description
1 polymer ?
#
loop_
_entity_poly.entity_id
_entity_poly.type
_entity_poly.pdbx_seq_one_letter_code
_entity_poly.pdbx_strand_id
1 'polypeptide(L)' 'MISDLDQFCAQYGCTPSLRIEAPGRVNLIGEHIDYLGGCVMPVAIEPKITLLVAPKSNGGKIELWS' A
#
# COMPACT_ATOMS: atom_id res chain seq x y z
N MET A 1 15.39 6.12 13.45
CA MET A 1 14.57 5.81 12.26
C MET A 1 13.86 7.08 11.88
N ILE A 2 13.99 7.52 10.63
CA ILE A 2 13.19 8.62 10.07
C ILE A 2 11.78 8.09 9.85
N SER A 3 10.74 8.84 10.23
CA SER A 3 9.36 8.38 10.01
C SER A 3 9.01 8.40 8.52
N ASP A 4 8.03 7.61 8.10
CA ASP A 4 7.54 7.63 6.73
C ASP A 4 6.98 9.00 6.32
N LEU A 5 6.37 9.73 7.26
CA LEU A 5 5.94 11.12 7.07
C LEU A 5 7.13 12.07 6.81
N ASP A 6 8.21 11.95 7.58
CA ASP A 6 9.41 12.78 7.39
C ASP A 6 10.04 12.52 6.02
N GLN A 7 10.08 11.26 5.60
CA GLN A 7 10.61 10.87 4.29
C GLN A 7 9.76 11.41 3.14
N PHE A 8 8.44 11.34 3.26
CA PHE A 8 7.52 11.93 2.27
C PHE A 8 7.71 13.45 2.17
N CYS A 9 7.75 14.14 3.31
CA CYS A 9 7.97 15.58 3.36
C CYS A 9 9.32 15.97 2.76
N ALA A 10 10.38 15.20 3.00
CA ALA A 10 11.70 15.44 2.41
C ALA A 10 11.70 15.24 0.88
N GLN A 11 10.96 14.25 0.37
CA GLN A 11 10.90 13.91 -1.05
C GLN A 11 10.01 14.89 -1.85
N TYR A 12 8.88 15.31 -1.30
CA TYR A 12 7.85 16.06 -2.03
C TYR A 12 7.63 17.49 -1.53
N GLY A 13 8.23 17.89 -0.40
CA GLY A 13 8.13 19.25 0.14
C GLY A 13 6.76 19.63 0.70
N CYS A 14 5.86 18.66 0.87
CA CYS A 14 4.52 18.83 1.42
C CYS A 14 4.14 17.69 2.36
N THR A 15 3.09 17.88 3.15
CA THR A 15 2.53 16.81 3.98
C THR A 15 1.59 15.93 3.15
N PRO A 16 1.58 14.60 3.37
CA PRO A 16 0.62 13.74 2.70
C PRO A 16 -0.80 14.07 3.18
N SER A 17 -1.77 14.14 2.26
CA SER A 17 -3.18 14.32 2.58
C SER A 17 -3.90 13.00 2.90
N LEU A 18 -3.32 11.87 2.47
CA LEU A 18 -3.86 10.53 2.68
C LEU A 18 -2.75 9.56 3.08
N ARG A 19 -3.07 8.70 4.03
CA ARG A 19 -2.29 7.51 4.39
C ARG A 19 -3.17 6.30 4.14
N ILE A 20 -2.68 5.37 3.35
CA ILE A 20 -3.38 4.12 2.99
C ILE A 20 -2.48 2.97 3.43
N GLU A 21 -3.08 1.95 4.03
CA GLU A 21 -2.39 0.74 4.46
C GLU A 21 -3.07 -0.49 3.87
N ALA A 22 -2.30 -1.35 3.21
CA ALA A 22 -2.76 -2.59 2.63
C ALA A 22 -1.95 -3.76 3.22
N PRO A 23 -2.55 -4.59 4.09
CA PRO A 23 -1.85 -5.75 4.64
C PRO A 23 -1.59 -6.79 3.55
N GLY A 24 -0.46 -7.47 3.68
CA GLY A 24 -0.22 -8.71 2.97
C GLY A 24 -1.18 -9.79 3.46
N ARG A 25 -1.18 -10.93 2.76
CA ARG A 25 -1.96 -12.10 3.14
C ARG A 25 -1.18 -13.37 2.89
N VAL A 26 -1.45 -14.37 3.72
CA VAL A 26 -1.08 -15.76 3.45
C VAL A 26 -2.33 -16.60 3.33
N ASN A 27 -2.22 -17.69 2.58
CA ASN A 27 -3.25 -18.70 2.54
C ASN A 27 -2.92 -19.79 3.55
N LEU A 28 -3.91 -20.18 4.35
CA LEU A 28 -3.78 -21.31 5.27
C LEU A 28 -4.06 -22.64 4.56
N ILE A 29 -5.03 -22.64 3.62
CA ILE A 29 -5.37 -23.77 2.76
C ILE A 29 -6.09 -23.27 1.48
N GLY A 30 -6.00 -24.08 0.42
CA GLY A 30 -6.67 -23.81 -0.86
C GLY A 30 -5.76 -23.18 -1.92
N GLU A 31 -4.53 -23.65 -2.05
CA GLU A 31 -3.65 -23.20 -3.12
C GLU A 31 -4.16 -23.64 -4.49
N HIS A 32 -4.06 -22.75 -5.49
CA HIS A 32 -4.33 -23.03 -6.90
C HIS A 32 -5.77 -23.47 -7.25
N ILE A 33 -6.75 -23.23 -6.38
CA ILE A 33 -8.16 -23.53 -6.65
C ILE A 33 -9.05 -22.30 -6.75
N ASP A 34 -8.55 -21.13 -6.35
CA ASP A 34 -9.26 -19.86 -6.40
C ASP A 34 -9.67 -19.48 -7.83
N TYR A 35 -8.76 -19.61 -8.80
CA TYR A 35 -9.05 -19.37 -10.21
C TYR A 35 -9.94 -20.46 -10.86
N LEU A 36 -10.22 -21.55 -10.14
CA LEU A 36 -11.16 -22.59 -10.54
C LEU A 36 -12.54 -22.41 -9.87
N GLY A 37 -12.75 -21.34 -9.10
CA GLY A 37 -13.98 -21.09 -8.36
C GLY A 37 -14.09 -21.87 -7.04
N GLY A 38 -12.99 -22.46 -6.57
CA GLY A 38 -12.90 -23.13 -5.27
C GLY A 38 -12.83 -22.12 -4.12
N CYS A 39 -13.32 -22.53 -2.95
CA CYS A 39 -13.16 -21.74 -1.72
C CYS A 39 -11.75 -21.86 -1.17
N VAL A 40 -11.22 -20.77 -0.61
CA VAL A 40 -9.89 -20.68 0.01
C VAL A 40 -9.98 -20.09 1.42
N MET A 41 -8.95 -20.30 2.25
CA MET A 41 -8.89 -19.73 3.61
C MET A 41 -7.67 -18.81 3.79
N PRO A 42 -7.73 -17.56 3.27
CA PRO A 42 -6.69 -16.57 3.45
C PRO A 42 -6.80 -15.88 4.81
N VAL A 43 -5.69 -15.33 5.28
CA VAL A 43 -5.64 -14.46 6.45
C VAL A 43 -4.70 -13.28 6.17
N ALA A 44 -5.12 -12.09 6.58
CA ALA A 44 -4.26 -10.90 6.56
C ALA A 44 -3.13 -11.06 7.59
N ILE A 45 -1.94 -10.58 7.25
CA ILE A 45 -0.76 -10.62 8.12
C ILE A 45 -0.30 -9.20 8.50
N GLU A 46 0.55 -9.09 9.52
CA GLU A 46 1.07 -7.79 10.00
C GLU A 46 1.89 -7.01 8.95
N PRO A 47 2.75 -7.65 8.13
CA PRO A 47 3.45 -6.96 7.05
C PRO A 47 2.46 -6.30 6.09
N LYS A 48 2.69 -5.03 5.79
CA LYS A 48 1.80 -4.21 4.97
C LYS A 48 2.57 -3.25 4.08
N ILE A 49 1.92 -2.84 3.01
CA ILE A 49 2.35 -1.72 2.17
C ILE A 49 1.65 -0.46 2.70
N THR A 50 2.43 0.59 2.94
CA THR A 50 1.94 1.92 3.29
C THR A 50 2.12 2.84 2.10
N LEU A 51 1.06 3.54 1.70
CA LEU A 51 1.09 4.59 0.68
C LEU A 51 0.75 5.94 1.32
N LEU A 52 1.62 6.92 1.08
CA LEU A 52 1.40 8.32 1.44
C LEU A 52 1.14 9.11 0.16
N VAL A 53 0.06 9.90 0.14
CA VAL A 53 -0.43 10.54 -1.10
C VAL A 53 -0.82 12.00 -0.82
N ALA A 54 -0.46 12.89 -1.75
CA ALA A 54 -0.94 14.26 -1.81
C ALA A 54 -1.38 14.63 -3.24
N PRO A 55 -2.42 15.46 -3.43
CA PRO A 55 -2.79 15.96 -4.75
C PRO A 55 -1.70 16.88 -5.30
N LYS A 56 -1.37 16.70 -6.59
CA LYS A 56 -0.49 17.62 -7.32
C LYS A 56 -1.34 18.73 -7.93
N SER A 57 -0.92 19.98 -7.77
CA SER A 57 -1.65 21.18 -8.23
C SER A 57 -1.85 21.22 -9.75
N ASN A 58 -0.89 20.70 -10.51
CA ASN A 58 -0.95 20.64 -11.98
C ASN A 58 -1.34 19.22 -12.39
N GLY A 59 -2.65 18.98 -12.54
CA GLY A 59 -3.21 17.67 -12.87
C GLY A 59 -2.61 17.03 -14.14
N GLY A 60 -2.64 15.70 -14.19
CA GLY A 60 -2.26 14.92 -15.38
C GLY A 60 -0.97 14.10 -15.28
N LYS A 61 -0.27 14.12 -14.14
CA LYS A 61 0.89 13.26 -13.87
C LYS A 61 0.83 12.68 -12.45
N ILE A 62 1.23 11.43 -12.32
CA ILE A 62 1.42 10.73 -11.04
C ILE A 62 2.92 10.47 -10.89
N GLU A 63 3.47 10.84 -9.73
CA GLU A 63 4.86 10.54 -9.37
C GLU A 63 4.83 9.51 -8.24
N LEU A 64 5.59 8.42 -8.41
CA LEU A 64 5.67 7.32 -7.47
C LEU A 64 7.12 7.13 -7.03
N TRP A 65 7.32 6.85 -5.75
CA TRP A 65 8.63 6.63 -5.14
C TRP A 65 8.49 5.52 -4.08
N SER A 66 9.54 4.70 -3.93
CA SER A 66 9.63 3.59 -2.98
C SER A 66 11.01 3.52 -2.34
#